data_AF-A0AA85GE84-F1
#
_entry.id   AF-A0AA85GE84-F1
#
_cell.length_a   1.000
_cell.length_b   1.000
_cell.length_c   1.000
_cell.angle_alpha   90.00
_cell.angle_beta   90.00
_cell.angle_gamma   90.00
#
_symmetry.space_group_name_H-M   'P 1'
#
loop_
_entity.id
_entity.type
_entity.pdbx_description
1 polymer ?
#
loop_
_entity_poly.entity_id
_entity_poly.type
_entity_poly.pdbx_seq_one_letter_code
_entity_poly.pdbx_strand_id
1 'polypeptide(L)'
;MSWNLEAMSIGNGSLIISTNIFSLHPLFMSFGFLFFMFNGIDVLSENIFGPLKSRSKKIKAHWILESLSVLFIFIGFIGIYANKILNGKPHFATWHGLIGAVASFSLVFMCSCSYPEHFQSFPAGNHEVLQMFQNKTT
;
A
#
# COMPACT_ATOMS: atom_id res chain seq x y z
N MET A 1 17.64 -50.66 -17.26
CA MET A 1 17.73 -49.34 -17.91
C MET A 1 16.60 -48.50 -17.37
N SER A 2 16.94 -47.62 -16.43
CA SER A 2 16.05 -46.91 -15.51
C SER A 2 15.21 -45.86 -16.23
N TRP A 3 13.89 -45.97 -16.09
CA TRP A 3 12.96 -44.92 -16.51
C TRP A 3 13.00 -43.78 -15.49
N ASN A 4 13.02 -42.56 -16.02
CA ASN A 4 13.23 -41.28 -15.36
C ASN A 4 12.15 -40.97 -14.30
N LEU A 5 12.48 -41.16 -13.01
CA LEU A 5 11.63 -40.73 -11.89
C LEU A 5 11.95 -39.31 -11.39
N GLU A 6 12.89 -38.60 -12.00
CA GLU A 6 13.30 -37.24 -11.57
C GLU A 6 12.43 -36.10 -12.11
N ALA A 7 11.56 -36.33 -13.09
CA ALA A 7 10.72 -35.27 -13.65
C ALA A 7 9.38 -35.04 -12.91
N MET A 8 8.99 -35.89 -11.95
CA MET A 8 7.66 -35.83 -11.32
C MET A 8 7.63 -35.28 -9.88
N SER A 9 8.78 -34.81 -9.35
CA SER A 9 8.83 -34.11 -8.05
C SER A 9 8.92 -32.58 -8.20
N ILE A 10 9.36 -32.08 -9.37
CA ILE A 10 9.60 -30.65 -9.62
C ILE A 10 8.35 -29.91 -10.12
N GLY A 11 7.35 -30.64 -10.63
CA GLY A 11 6.14 -30.08 -11.24
C GLY A 11 5.05 -29.65 -10.25
N ASN A 12 4.89 -30.39 -9.15
CA ASN A 12 3.82 -30.11 -8.19
C ASN A 12 4.14 -28.92 -7.29
N GLY A 13 5.39 -28.80 -6.81
CA GLY A 13 5.81 -27.65 -6.00
C GLY A 13 5.62 -26.33 -6.75
N SER A 14 6.09 -26.24 -7.99
CA SER A 14 6.00 -25.01 -8.80
C SER A 14 4.55 -24.63 -9.14
N LEU A 15 3.68 -25.61 -9.44
CA LEU A 15 2.24 -25.38 -9.67
C LEU A 15 1.51 -24.92 -8.40
N ILE A 16 1.75 -25.57 -7.27
CA ILE A 16 1.16 -25.23 -5.96
C ILE A 16 1.59 -23.81 -5.54
N ILE A 17 2.87 -23.49 -5.72
CA ILE A 17 3.43 -22.16 -5.39
C ILE A 17 2.83 -21.09 -6.31
N SER A 18 2.69 -21.35 -7.61
CA SER A 18 2.02 -20.46 -8.56
C SER A 18 0.56 -20.19 -8.20
N THR A 19 -0.21 -21.22 -7.82
CA THR A 19 -1.60 -21.05 -7.37
C THR A 19 -1.73 -20.32 -6.04
N ASN A 20 -0.79 -20.54 -5.11
CA ASN A 20 -0.78 -19.85 -3.83
C ASN A 20 -0.45 -18.36 -4.00
N ILE A 21 0.55 -18.02 -4.80
CA ILE A 21 0.92 -16.63 -5.09
C ILE A 21 -0.21 -15.89 -5.83
N PHE A 22 -0.88 -16.58 -6.76
CA PHE A 22 -2.05 -16.01 -7.43
C PHE A 22 -3.21 -15.75 -6.45
N SER A 23 -3.44 -16.62 -5.48
CA SER A 23 -4.52 -16.45 -4.48
C SER A 23 -4.19 -15.39 -3.43
N LEU A 24 -2.90 -15.18 -3.15
CA LEU A 24 -2.43 -14.09 -2.30
C LEU A 24 -2.64 -12.71 -2.95
N HIS A 25 -2.59 -12.61 -4.29
CA HIS A 25 -2.83 -11.35 -5.00
C HIS A 25 -4.17 -10.67 -4.64
N PRO A 26 -5.36 -11.29 -4.84
CA PRO A 26 -6.62 -10.66 -4.50
C PRO A 26 -6.79 -10.46 -2.99
N LEU A 27 -6.17 -11.29 -2.14
CA LEU A 27 -6.19 -11.11 -0.70
C LEU A 27 -5.44 -9.84 -0.29
N PHE A 28 -4.17 -9.69 -0.70
CA PHE A 28 -3.38 -8.49 -0.41
C PHE A 28 -3.98 -7.24 -1.04
N MET A 29 -4.51 -7.34 -2.27
CA MET A 29 -5.21 -6.22 -2.91
C MET A 29 -6.48 -5.83 -2.15
N SER A 30 -7.26 -6.79 -1.64
CA SER A 30 -8.48 -6.50 -0.85
C SER A 30 -8.14 -5.84 0.48
N PHE A 31 -7.11 -6.35 1.18
CA PHE A 31 -6.64 -5.72 2.41
C PHE A 31 -6.10 -4.30 2.17
N GLY A 32 -5.34 -4.09 1.10
CA GLY A 32 -4.84 -2.76 0.72
C GLY A 32 -5.97 -1.77 0.39
N PHE A 33 -6.80 -2.08 -0.61
CA PHE A 33 -7.80 -1.16 -1.14
C PHE A 33 -9.05 -1.03 -0.27
N LEU A 34 -9.57 -2.13 0.30
CA LEU A 34 -10.84 -2.10 1.01
C LEU A 34 -10.66 -1.90 2.50
N PHE A 35 -9.60 -2.44 3.10
CA PHE A 35 -9.37 -2.26 4.53
C PHE A 35 -8.55 -0.99 4.77
N PHE A 36 -7.29 -0.94 4.35
CA PHE A 36 -6.41 0.18 4.73
C PHE A 36 -6.82 1.53 4.13
N MET A 37 -7.13 1.58 2.83
CA MET A 37 -7.51 2.83 2.16
C MET A 37 -8.89 3.35 2.62
N PHE A 38 -9.88 2.49 2.82
CA PHE A 38 -11.18 2.90 3.39
C PHE A 38 -11.02 3.48 4.81
N ASN A 39 -10.28 2.78 5.68
CA ASN A 39 -10.03 3.27 7.03
C ASN A 39 -9.18 4.55 7.03
N GLY A 40 -8.25 4.69 6.07
CA GLY A 40 -7.47 5.91 5.86
C GLY A 40 -8.34 7.12 5.58
N ILE A 41 -9.32 6.98 4.68
CA ILE A 41 -10.28 8.04 4.35
C ILE A 41 -11.21 8.32 5.54
N ASP A 42 -11.72 7.29 6.21
CA ASP A 42 -12.64 7.48 7.35
C ASP A 42 -11.99 8.15 8.56
N VAL A 43 -10.67 7.99 8.77
CA VAL A 43 -9.92 8.72 9.81
C VAL A 43 -10.00 10.24 9.66
N LEU A 44 -10.18 10.74 8.44
CA LEU A 44 -10.41 12.17 8.17
C LEU A 44 -11.86 12.56 8.42
N SER A 45 -12.80 11.61 8.27
CA SER A 45 -14.21 11.77 8.61
C SER A 45 -14.42 11.85 10.12
N GLU A 46 -15.64 12.22 10.52
CA GLU A 46 -16.06 12.25 11.94
C GLU A 46 -16.88 11.03 12.33
N ASN A 47 -17.04 10.06 11.42
CA ASN A 47 -17.95 8.93 11.57
C ASN A 47 -17.43 7.83 12.52
N ILE A 48 -16.51 6.97 12.06
CA ILE A 48 -16.11 5.77 12.83
C ILE A 48 -14.85 6.04 13.64
N PHE A 49 -13.88 6.76 13.07
CA PHE A 49 -12.63 7.18 13.75
C PHE A 49 -12.63 8.65 14.21
N GLY A 50 -13.83 9.20 14.47
CA GLY A 50 -14.05 10.56 14.97
C GLY A 50 -13.41 10.99 16.31
N PRO A 51 -12.91 10.15 17.24
CA PRO A 51 -12.43 10.67 18.53
C PRO A 51 -11.05 11.38 18.47
N LEU A 52 -10.37 11.39 17.31
CA LEU A 52 -9.14 12.15 17.12
C LEU A 52 -9.45 13.65 17.05
N LYS A 53 -9.47 14.33 18.21
CA LYS A 53 -9.81 15.76 18.32
C LYS A 53 -8.85 16.72 17.59
N SER A 54 -7.63 16.29 17.29
CA SER A 54 -6.62 17.14 16.65
C SER A 54 -6.45 16.80 15.18
N ARG A 55 -6.63 17.80 14.31
CA ARG A 55 -6.42 17.70 12.86
C ARG A 55 -5.06 17.11 12.51
N SER A 56 -3.99 17.49 13.23
CA SER A 56 -2.64 16.97 13.03
C SER A 56 -2.53 15.47 13.33
N LYS A 57 -3.31 14.94 14.28
CA LYS A 57 -3.31 13.49 14.58
C LYS A 57 -4.11 12.71 13.53
N LYS A 58 -5.23 13.27 13.05
CA LYS A 58 -6.01 12.68 11.95
C LYS A 58 -5.16 12.55 10.68
N ILE A 59 -4.46 13.62 10.30
CA ILE A 59 -3.60 13.62 9.11
C ILE A 59 -2.46 12.60 9.23
N LYS A 60 -1.81 12.48 10.40
CA LYS A 60 -0.78 11.44 10.64
C LYS A 60 -1.34 10.03 10.47
N ALA A 61 -2.48 9.75 11.10
CA ALA A 61 -3.11 8.44 11.02
C ALA A 61 -3.56 8.10 9.59
N HIS A 62 -4.15 9.07 8.88
CA HIS A 62 -4.48 8.95 7.45
C HIS A 62 -3.25 8.57 6.63
N TRP A 63 -2.15 9.31 6.78
CA TRP A 63 -0.94 9.07 5.98
C TRP A 63 -0.27 7.72 6.29
N ILE A 64 -0.28 7.28 7.55
CA ILE A 64 0.22 5.96 7.96
C ILE A 64 -0.61 4.84 7.33
N LEU A 65 -1.95 4.96 7.36
CA LEU A 65 -2.85 3.96 6.78
C LEU A 65 -2.73 3.90 5.25
N GLU A 66 -2.64 5.05 4.57
CA GLU A 66 -2.42 5.11 3.13
C GLU A 66 -1.05 4.53 2.72
N SER A 67 0.00 4.81 3.49
CA SER A 67 1.33 4.23 3.25
C SER A 67 1.32 2.70 3.38
N LEU A 68 0.59 2.18 4.36
CA LEU A 68 0.43 0.74 4.56
C LEU A 68 -0.41 0.10 3.44
N SER A 69 -1.44 0.80 2.94
CA SER A 69 -2.20 0.38 1.77
C SER A 69 -1.31 0.21 0.54
N VAL A 70 -0.47 1.21 0.23
CA VAL A 70 0.48 1.15 -0.90
C VAL A 70 1.41 -0.06 -0.77
N LEU A 71 1.94 -0.34 0.41
CA LEU A 71 2.82 -1.48 0.63
C LEU A 71 2.13 -2.80 0.30
N PHE A 72 0.89 -2.99 0.77
CA PHE A 72 0.10 -4.21 0.52
C PHE A 72 -0.26 -4.37 -0.96
N ILE A 73 -0.65 -3.28 -1.62
CA ILE A 73 -0.96 -3.26 -3.05
C ILE A 73 0.29 -3.60 -3.87
N PHE A 74 1.45 -3.06 -3.49
CA PHE A 74 2.71 -3.32 -4.17
C PHE A 74 3.13 -4.79 -4.05
N ILE A 75 3.00 -5.38 -2.84
CA ILE A 75 3.25 -6.82 -2.62
C ILE A 75 2.30 -7.68 -3.46
N GLY A 76 1.00 -7.35 -3.48
CA GLY A 76 0.02 -8.05 -4.30
C GLY A 76 0.30 -7.95 -5.80
N PHE A 77 0.79 -6.79 -6.26
CA PHE A 77 1.17 -6.56 -7.65
C PHE A 77 2.45 -7.32 -8.05
N ILE A 78 3.48 -7.31 -7.21
CA ILE A 78 4.70 -8.10 -7.43
C ILE A 78 4.37 -9.60 -7.49
N GLY A 79 3.49 -10.08 -6.59
CA GLY A 79 3.07 -11.47 -6.57
C GLY A 79 2.48 -11.92 -7.91
N ILE A 80 1.53 -11.15 -8.47
CA ILE A 80 0.94 -11.49 -9.77
C ILE A 80 1.92 -11.31 -10.93
N TYR A 81 2.83 -10.33 -10.85
CA TYR A 81 3.85 -10.09 -11.86
C TYR A 81 4.86 -11.25 -11.93
N ALA A 82 5.39 -11.68 -10.79
CA ALA A 82 6.29 -12.82 -10.68
C ALA A 82 5.60 -14.12 -11.14
N ASN A 83 4.33 -14.31 -10.74
CA ASN A 83 3.56 -15.46 -11.18
C ASN A 83 3.40 -15.53 -12.71
N LYS A 84 3.23 -14.38 -13.38
CA LYS A 84 3.13 -14.32 -14.85
C LYS A 84 4.47 -14.64 -15.53
N ILE A 85 5.59 -14.17 -15.00
CA ILE A 85 6.93 -14.51 -15.49
C ILE A 85 7.17 -16.02 -15.42
N LEU A 86 6.91 -16.62 -14.26
CA LEU A 86 7.11 -18.06 -14.02
C LEU A 86 6.24 -18.94 -14.93
N ASN A 87 5.05 -18.47 -15.30
CA ASN A 87 4.13 -19.19 -16.18
C ASN A 87 4.27 -18.80 -17.66
N GLY A 88 5.21 -17.91 -18.03
CA GLY A 88 5.40 -17.45 -19.41
C GLY A 88 4.16 -16.77 -20.02
N LYS A 89 3.27 -16.19 -19.20
CA LYS A 89 2.00 -15.60 -19.66
C LYS A 89 2.18 -14.12 -20.01
N PRO A 90 1.45 -13.59 -21.02
CA PRO A 90 1.53 -12.19 -21.35
C PRO A 90 1.07 -11.28 -20.18
N HIS A 91 1.83 -10.20 -19.98
CA HIS A 91 1.50 -9.14 -19.02
C HIS A 91 0.44 -8.20 -19.60
N PHE A 92 -0.47 -7.71 -18.74
CA PHE A 92 -1.51 -6.72 -19.10
C PHE A 92 -2.45 -7.09 -20.26
N ALA A 93 -2.57 -8.37 -20.61
CA ALA A 93 -3.46 -8.84 -21.67
C ALA A 93 -4.96 -8.69 -21.37
N THR A 94 -5.33 -8.36 -20.12
CA THR A 94 -6.72 -8.22 -19.70
C THR A 94 -7.01 -6.80 -19.23
N TRP A 95 -8.23 -6.33 -19.47
CA TRP A 95 -8.74 -5.06 -18.94
C TRP A 95 -8.56 -4.94 -17.42
N HIS A 96 -8.77 -6.04 -16.70
CA HIS A 96 -8.54 -6.11 -15.26
C HIS A 96 -7.08 -5.81 -14.89
N GLY A 97 -6.11 -6.39 -15.61
CA GLY A 97 -4.69 -6.13 -15.39
C GLY A 97 -4.29 -4.70 -15.72
N LEU A 98 -4.89 -4.11 -16.76
CA LEU A 98 -4.63 -2.72 -17.15
C LEU A 98 -5.19 -1.72 -16.12
N ILE A 99 -6.47 -1.87 -15.76
CA ILE A 99 -7.13 -0.99 -14.78
C ILE A 99 -6.47 -1.11 -13.42
N GLY A 100 -6.16 -2.34 -12.98
CA GLY A 100 -5.46 -2.57 -11.72
C GLY A 100 -4.07 -1.91 -11.69
N ALA A 101 -3.31 -1.98 -12.80
CA ALA A 101 -2.03 -1.31 -12.90
C ALA A 101 -2.16 0.22 -12.80
N VAL A 102 -3.09 0.81 -13.56
CA VAL A 102 -3.36 2.26 -13.52
C VAL A 102 -3.75 2.70 -12.11
N ALA A 103 -4.60 1.95 -11.42
CA ALA A 103 -5.00 2.24 -10.04
C ALA A 103 -3.80 2.20 -9.08
N SER A 104 -2.96 1.17 -9.17
CA SER A 104 -1.74 1.06 -8.34
C SER A 104 -0.77 2.22 -8.59
N PHE A 105 -0.51 2.58 -9.86
CA PHE A 105 0.36 3.71 -10.19
C PHE A 105 -0.21 5.05 -9.73
N SER A 106 -1.52 5.24 -9.88
CA SER A 106 -2.20 6.47 -9.42
C SER A 106 -2.06 6.63 -7.91
N LEU A 107 -2.20 5.56 -7.13
CA LEU A 107 -2.06 5.62 -5.68
C LEU A 107 -0.63 5.98 -5.25
N VAL A 108 0.39 5.38 -5.88
CA VAL A 108 1.80 5.71 -5.61
C VAL A 108 2.09 7.18 -5.92
N PHE A 109 1.54 7.69 -7.04
CA PHE A 109 1.66 9.10 -7.40
C PHE A 109 1.00 10.02 -6.35
N MET A 110 -0.23 9.70 -5.91
CA MET A 110 -0.95 10.47 -4.90
C MET A 110 -0.20 10.52 -3.56
N CYS A 111 0.36 9.39 -3.10
CA CYS A 111 1.19 9.36 -1.90
C CYS A 111 2.47 10.22 -2.05
N SER A 112 3.08 10.23 -3.24
CA SER A 112 4.28 11.01 -3.53
C SER A 112 4.02 12.53 -3.51
N CYS A 113 2.91 12.97 -4.11
CA CYS A 113 2.49 14.38 -4.08
C CYS A 113 2.09 14.83 -2.66
N SER A 114 1.51 13.93 -1.85
CA SER A 114 1.06 14.25 -0.49
C SER A 114 2.21 14.36 0.53
N TYR A 115 3.36 13.74 0.27
CA TYR A 115 4.52 13.73 1.18
C TYR A 115 5.09 15.13 1.51
N PRO A 116 5.38 16.02 0.53
CA PRO A 116 5.91 17.36 0.81
C PRO A 116 4.92 18.25 1.58
N GLU A 117 3.62 18.11 1.35
CA GLU A 117 2.59 18.92 2.02
C GLU A 117 2.45 18.56 3.51
N HIS A 118 2.60 17.27 3.86
CA HIS A 118 2.59 16.82 5.25
C HIS A 118 3.76 17.41 6.06
N PHE A 119 4.96 17.48 5.48
CA PHE A 119 6.12 18.07 6.16
C PHE A 119 5.98 19.57 6.39
N GLN A 120 5.28 20.28 5.50
CA GLN A 120 4.97 21.70 5.68
C GLN A 120 3.81 21.93 6.68
N SER A 121 2.88 20.97 6.76
CA SER A 121 1.73 21.01 7.68
C SER A 121 2.09 20.69 9.13
N PHE A 122 3.31 20.21 9.38
CA PHE A 122 3.92 20.25 10.70
C PHE A 122 4.49 21.66 10.89
N PRO A 123 3.78 22.59 11.55
CA PRO A 123 4.48 23.71 12.15
C PRO A 123 5.48 23.06 13.10
N ALA A 124 6.77 23.27 12.82
CA ALA A 124 7.82 23.01 13.77
C ALA A 124 7.34 23.62 15.09
N GLY A 125 7.02 22.77 16.07
CA GLY A 125 6.44 23.10 17.37
C GLY A 125 7.37 23.91 18.29
N ASN A 126 8.16 24.78 17.68
CA ASN A 126 9.22 25.57 18.26
C ASN A 126 9.08 27.05 17.92
N HIS A 127 8.30 27.47 16.91
CA HIS A 127 8.18 28.90 16.63
C HIS A 127 7.33 29.68 17.67
N GLU A 128 6.24 29.11 18.18
CA GLU A 128 5.44 29.77 19.23
C GLU A 128 6.13 29.76 20.60
N VAL A 129 6.82 28.67 20.94
CA VAL A 129 7.58 28.56 22.19
C VAL A 129 8.79 29.49 22.18
N LEU A 130 9.51 29.60 21.06
CA LEU A 130 10.61 30.56 20.91
C LEU A 130 10.10 32.01 20.99
N GLN A 131 8.92 32.32 20.45
CA GLN A 131 8.32 33.65 20.59
C GLN A 131 7.87 33.95 22.04
N MET A 132 7.35 32.94 22.77
CA MET A 132 7.07 33.09 24.21
C MET A 132 8.33 33.35 25.04
N PHE A 133 9.47 32.73 24.70
CA PHE A 133 10.73 32.99 25.38
C PHE A 133 11.35 34.34 25.01
N GLN A 134 11.20 34.80 23.76
CA GLN A 134 11.68 36.12 23.32
C GLN A 134 10.85 37.29 23.90
N ASN A 135 9.55 37.12 24.09
CA ASN A 135 8.67 38.17 24.63
C ASN A 135 8.72 38.29 26.17
N LYS A 136 9.46 37.41 26.86
CA LYS A 136 9.58 37.40 28.32
C LYS A 136 10.94 37.94 28.82
N THR A 137 11.83 38.33 27.92
CA THR A 137 13.18 38.85 28.21
C THR A 137 13.37 40.33 27.85
N THR A 138 12.29 41.04 27.52
CA THR A 138 12.23 42.52 27.40
C THR A 138 11.29 43.07 28.43
#